data_AF-A0A951MYB3-F1
#
_entry.id   AF-A0A951MYB3-F1
#
_cell.length_a   1.000
_cell.length_b   1.000
_cell.length_c   1.000
_cell.angle_alpha   90.00
_cell.angle_beta   90.00
_cell.angle_gamma   90.00
#
_symmetry.space_group_name_H-M   'P 1'
#
loop_
_entity.id
_entity.type
_entity.pdbx_description
1 polymer ?
#
loop_
_entity_poly.entity_id
_entity_poly.type
_entity_poly.pdbx_seq_one_letter_code
_entity_poly.pdbx_strand_id
1 'polypeptide(L)'
;MPEDGLAWVPRQEVLTFEEIERLARICVERFGFDSIRLTGGEPTVRAHLPVLVAKLAALDVDLSMTTNGSALGALAVPLRTAGLRRVNISLDSLRRDRFAELTRRDELAAVLEGIDAALDAGFSPVKLNVVCMQGVNDDEVV
;
A
#
# COMPACT_ATOMS: atom_id res chain seq x y z
N MET A 1 -1.72 14.05 -7.98
CA MET A 1 -1.65 13.47 -9.35
C MET A 1 -1.93 14.57 -10.36
N PRO A 2 -1.26 14.64 -11.52
CA PRO A 2 -1.52 15.68 -12.53
C PRO A 2 -2.97 15.67 -13.03
N GLU A 3 -3.47 16.80 -13.52
CA GLU A 3 -4.86 16.96 -13.99
C GLU A 3 -5.22 15.98 -15.12
N ASP A 4 -4.25 15.61 -15.96
CA ASP A 4 -4.43 14.71 -17.10
C ASP A 4 -4.29 13.22 -16.74
N GLY A 5 -4.12 12.88 -15.46
CA GLY A 5 -3.80 11.52 -15.03
C GLY A 5 -2.33 11.15 -15.30
N LEU A 6 -1.92 9.97 -14.81
CA LEU A 6 -0.57 9.45 -15.07
C LEU A 6 -0.56 8.70 -16.40
N ALA A 7 0.47 8.94 -17.23
CA ALA A 7 0.75 8.07 -18.36
C ALA A 7 1.01 6.65 -17.83
N TRP A 8 0.16 5.69 -18.20
CA TRP A 8 0.35 4.31 -17.82
C TRP A 8 1.64 3.79 -18.43
N VAL A 9 2.53 3.28 -17.57
CA VAL A 9 3.75 2.62 -18.02
C VAL A 9 3.35 1.41 -18.88
N PRO A 10 3.90 1.25 -20.09
CA PRO A 10 3.62 0.10 -20.94
C PRO A 10 3.81 -1.20 -20.17
N ARG A 11 2.89 -2.16 -20.35
CA ARG A 11 2.88 -3.42 -19.58
C ARG A 11 4.21 -4.19 -19.67
N GLN A 12 4.92 -4.04 -20.78
CA GLN A 12 6.22 -4.68 -21.09
C GLN A 12 7.38 -4.08 -20.28
N GLU A 13 7.25 -2.85 -19.80
CA GLU A 13 8.27 -2.18 -18.97
C GLU A 13 8.08 -2.47 -17.47
N VAL A 14 6.99 -3.16 -17.10
CA VAL A 14 6.71 -3.55 -15.71
C VAL A 14 6.98 -5.04 -15.53
N LEU A 15 7.85 -5.36 -14.57
CA LEU A 15 8.18 -6.74 -14.19
C LEU A 15 6.91 -7.59 -13.98
N THR A 16 6.98 -8.81 -14.47
CA THR A 16 6.03 -9.88 -14.14
C THR A 16 6.17 -10.31 -12.68
N PHE A 17 5.19 -11.03 -12.16
CA PHE A 17 5.27 -11.52 -10.78
C PHE A 17 6.37 -12.57 -10.62
N GLU A 18 6.64 -13.33 -11.67
CA GLU A 18 7.71 -14.32 -11.75
C GLU A 18 9.09 -13.65 -11.70
N GLU A 19 9.26 -12.52 -12.40
CA GLU A 19 10.51 -11.75 -12.34
C GLU A 19 10.72 -11.10 -10.98
N ILE A 20 9.67 -10.54 -10.37
CA ILE A 20 9.74 -9.96 -9.01
C ILE A 20 10.08 -11.05 -7.99
N GLU A 21 9.41 -12.19 -8.04
CA GLU A 21 9.69 -13.34 -7.17
C GLU A 21 11.13 -13.82 -7.33
N ARG A 22 11.61 -13.96 -8.57
CA ARG A 22 12.98 -14.37 -8.87
C ARG A 22 14.00 -13.39 -8.28
N LEU A 23 13.78 -12.08 -8.46
CA LEU A 23 14.66 -11.06 -7.92
C LEU A 23 14.67 -11.08 -6.39
N ALA A 24 13.48 -11.10 -5.78
CA ALA A 24 13.33 -11.16 -4.33
C ALA A 24 14.03 -12.39 -3.74
N ARG A 25 13.85 -13.56 -4.35
CA ARG A 25 14.51 -14.80 -3.94
C ARG A 25 16.03 -14.68 -3.96
N ILE A 26 16.60 -14.08 -5.01
CA ILE A 26 18.05 -13.84 -5.10
C ILE A 26 18.51 -12.92 -3.97
N CYS A 27 17.79 -11.81 -3.70
CA CYS A 27 18.11 -10.88 -2.62
C CYS A 27 18.08 -11.56 -1.24
N VAL A 28 17.05 -12.36 -0.97
CA VAL A 28 16.88 -13.09 0.30
C VAL A 28 17.97 -14.16 0.45
N GLU A 29 18.07 -15.08 -0.50
CA GLU A 29 18.93 -16.27 -0.37
C GLU A 29 20.43 -15.94 -0.48
N ARG A 30 20.83 -14.93 -1.27
CA ARG A 30 22.25 -14.64 -1.53
C ARG A 30 22.79 -13.43 -0.80
N PHE A 31 21.91 -12.49 -0.44
CA PHE A 31 22.33 -11.22 0.15
C PHE A 31 21.72 -10.98 1.54
N GLY A 32 20.92 -11.92 2.06
CA GLY A 32 20.41 -11.88 3.43
C GLY A 32 19.33 -10.82 3.66
N PHE A 33 18.58 -10.45 2.62
CA PHE A 33 17.45 -9.54 2.79
C PHE A 33 16.38 -10.21 3.64
N ASP A 34 15.94 -9.52 4.69
CA ASP A 34 14.97 -10.04 5.67
C ASP A 34 13.58 -9.41 5.54
N SER A 35 13.44 -8.38 4.70
CA SER A 35 12.24 -7.56 4.60
C SER A 35 11.97 -7.12 3.17
N ILE A 36 10.68 -7.07 2.82
CA ILE A 36 10.20 -6.61 1.52
C ILE A 36 9.03 -5.67 1.75
N ARG A 37 9.06 -4.51 1.10
CA ARG A 37 7.97 -3.53 1.12
C ARG A 37 7.37 -3.37 -0.27
N LEU A 38 6.11 -3.73 -0.41
CA LEU A 38 5.31 -3.45 -1.59
C LEU A 38 4.88 -1.98 -1.57
N THR A 39 5.12 -1.31 -2.70
CA THR A 39 4.82 0.09 -2.95
C THR A 39 4.59 0.28 -4.46
N GLY A 40 4.61 1.51 -4.95
CA GLY A 40 4.60 1.86 -6.36
C GLY A 40 4.23 3.32 -6.52
N GLY A 41 3.21 3.58 -7.36
CA GLY A 41 2.26 4.66 -7.09
C GLY A 41 1.29 4.19 -6.01
N GLU A 42 0.22 3.50 -6.40
CA GLU A 42 -0.68 2.78 -5.48
C GLU A 42 -0.61 1.27 -5.79
N PRO A 43 -0.06 0.42 -4.89
CA PRO A 43 0.12 -1.00 -5.17
C PRO A 43 -1.20 -1.74 -5.41
N THR A 44 -2.30 -1.34 -4.76
CA THR A 44 -3.61 -2.00 -4.91
C THR A 44 -4.22 -1.85 -6.30
N VAL A 45 -3.71 -0.95 -7.15
CA VAL A 45 -4.09 -0.83 -8.56
C VAL A 45 -3.50 -1.98 -9.41
N ARG A 46 -2.48 -2.69 -8.91
CA ARG A 46 -1.90 -3.85 -9.60
C ARG A 46 -2.87 -5.02 -9.54
N ALA A 47 -3.47 -5.36 -10.68
CA ALA A 47 -4.36 -6.50 -10.81
C ALA A 47 -3.73 -7.79 -10.24
N HIS A 48 -4.55 -8.57 -9.53
CA HIS A 48 -4.14 -9.82 -8.88
C HIS A 48 -3.01 -9.69 -7.86
N LEU A 49 -2.85 -8.53 -7.21
CA LEU A 49 -1.85 -8.29 -6.17
C LEU A 49 -1.72 -9.42 -5.11
N PRO A 50 -2.80 -10.06 -4.62
CA PRO A 50 -2.68 -11.18 -3.69
C PRO A 50 -1.81 -12.34 -4.20
N VAL A 51 -1.73 -12.56 -5.52
CA VAL A 51 -0.85 -13.58 -6.12
C VAL A 51 0.62 -13.23 -5.90
N LEU A 52 1.00 -11.97 -6.09
CA LEU A 52 2.36 -11.50 -5.83
C LEU A 52 2.69 -11.60 -4.33
N VAL A 53 1.75 -11.19 -3.47
CA VAL A 53 1.91 -11.27 -2.02
C VAL A 53 2.21 -12.71 -1.59
N ALA A 54 1.44 -13.69 -2.09
CA ALA A 54 1.65 -15.11 -1.77
C ALA A 54 3.02 -15.62 -2.19
N LYS A 55 3.49 -15.23 -3.39
CA LYS A 55 4.83 -15.58 -3.88
C LYS A 55 5.94 -15.04 -2.97
N LEU A 56 5.81 -13.79 -2.52
CA LEU A 56 6.81 -13.14 -1.67
C LEU A 56 6.75 -13.61 -0.22
N ALA A 57 5.55 -13.88 0.31
CA ALA A 57 5.38 -14.41 1.66
C ALA A 57 6.03 -15.79 1.85
N ALA A 58 6.12 -16.57 0.77
CA ALA A 58 6.80 -17.88 0.77
C ALA A 58 8.34 -17.78 0.96
N LEU A 59 8.93 -16.58 0.90
CA LEU A 59 10.36 -16.35 1.13
C LEU A 59 10.70 -16.13 2.62
N ASP A 60 9.72 -16.25 3.52
CA ASP A 60 9.85 -16.03 4.98
C ASP A 60 10.50 -14.70 5.40
N VAL A 61 10.12 -13.63 4.70
CA VAL A 61 10.55 -12.25 4.98
C VAL A 61 9.49 -11.47 5.75
N ASP A 62 9.89 -10.37 6.39
CA ASP A 62 8.96 -9.34 6.84
C ASP A 62 8.35 -8.60 5.64
N LEU A 63 7.19 -9.08 5.20
CA LEU A 63 6.43 -8.54 4.09
C LEU A 63 5.45 -7.46 4.56
N SER A 64 5.62 -6.26 4.03
CA SER A 64 4.78 -5.09 4.32
C SER A 64 4.31 -4.39 3.03
N MET A 65 3.25 -3.59 3.13
CA MET A 65 2.76 -2.75 2.02
C MET A 65 2.58 -1.31 2.48
N THR A 66 2.76 -0.37 1.56
CA THR A 66 2.39 1.05 1.75
C THR A 66 1.33 1.42 0.73
N THR A 67 0.18 1.95 1.16
CA THR A 67 -1.00 2.21 0.33
C THR A 67 -1.71 3.49 0.79
N ASN A 68 -2.51 4.10 -0.06
CA ASN A 68 -3.45 5.16 0.31
C ASN A 68 -4.67 4.64 1.10
N GLY A 69 -4.87 3.33 1.15
CA GLY A 69 -5.91 2.68 1.94
C GLY A 69 -7.30 2.59 1.29
N SER A 70 -7.59 3.30 0.20
CA SER A 70 -8.96 3.39 -0.33
C SER A 70 -9.48 2.07 -0.92
N ALA A 71 -8.60 1.16 -1.32
CA ALA A 71 -8.96 -0.17 -1.80
C ALA A 71 -8.92 -1.27 -0.71
N LEU A 72 -8.54 -0.95 0.54
CA LEU A 72 -8.38 -1.96 1.59
C LEU A 72 -9.71 -2.59 2.01
N GLY A 73 -10.84 -1.89 1.91
CA GLY A 73 -12.16 -2.47 2.20
C GLY A 73 -12.42 -3.78 1.46
N ALA A 74 -11.99 -3.86 0.19
CA ALA A 74 -12.13 -5.08 -0.62
C ALA A 74 -10.91 -6.01 -0.54
N LEU A 75 -9.71 -5.47 -0.29
CA LEU A 75 -8.46 -6.21 -0.42
C LEU A 75 -7.84 -6.68 0.89
N ALA A 76 -8.28 -6.18 2.05
CA ALA A 76 -7.67 -6.52 3.33
C ALA A 76 -7.64 -8.04 3.59
N VAL A 77 -8.78 -8.71 3.51
CA VAL A 77 -8.87 -10.16 3.72
C VAL A 77 -8.06 -10.96 2.68
N PRO A 78 -8.19 -10.72 1.35
CA PRO A 78 -7.35 -11.38 0.35
C PRO A 78 -5.84 -11.20 0.58
N LEU A 79 -5.39 -9.98 0.90
CA LEU A 79 -3.98 -9.67 1.12
C LEU A 79 -3.46 -10.35 2.39
N ARG A 80 -4.24 -10.35 3.47
CA ARG A 80 -3.89 -11.04 4.71
C ARG A 80 -3.77 -12.53 4.48
N THR A 81 -4.74 -13.12 3.79
CA THR A 81 -4.78 -14.56 3.45
C THR A 81 -3.58 -14.95 2.60
N ALA A 82 -3.15 -14.07 1.69
CA ALA A 82 -1.95 -14.27 0.89
C ALA A 82 -0.64 -14.16 1.69
N GLY A 83 -0.67 -13.78 2.97
CA GLY A 83 0.49 -13.75 3.84
C GLY A 83 1.07 -12.36 4.10
N LEU A 84 0.41 -11.28 3.67
CA LEU A 84 0.82 -9.92 4.05
C LEU A 84 0.64 -9.73 5.57
N ARG A 85 1.66 -9.19 6.25
CA ARG A 85 1.68 -9.11 7.72
C ARG A 85 1.21 -7.76 8.26
N ARG A 86 1.69 -6.68 7.64
CA ARG A 86 1.46 -5.30 8.11
C ARG A 86 1.28 -4.32 6.96
N VAL A 87 0.55 -3.25 7.22
CA VAL A 87 0.26 -2.18 6.25
C VAL A 87 0.63 -0.82 6.82
N ASN A 88 1.08 0.06 5.94
CA ASN A 88 1.32 1.47 6.23
C ASN A 88 0.38 2.26 5.32
N ILE A 89 -0.50 3.06 5.90
CA ILE A 89 -1.55 3.79 5.20
C ILE A 89 -1.17 5.27 5.21
N SER A 90 -1.03 5.86 4.03
CA SER A 90 -0.79 7.30 3.89
C SER A 90 -2.11 8.04 4.01
N LEU A 91 -2.24 8.89 5.03
CA LEU A 91 -3.47 9.64 5.33
C LEU A 91 -3.10 11.03 5.83
N ASP A 92 -2.97 12.00 4.91
CA ASP A 92 -2.43 13.32 5.25
C ASP A 92 -3.45 14.27 5.91
N SER A 93 -4.73 13.89 5.99
CA SER A 93 -5.78 14.72 6.60
C SER A 93 -6.99 13.87 7.00
N LEU A 94 -7.54 14.11 8.19
CA LEU A 94 -8.83 13.59 8.65
C LEU A 94 -9.99 14.54 8.34
N ARG A 95 -9.70 15.73 7.82
CA ARG A 95 -10.69 16.67 7.32
C ARG A 95 -11.03 16.38 5.87
N ARG A 96 -12.32 16.17 5.55
CA ARG A 96 -12.78 15.75 4.22
C ARG A 96 -12.45 16.75 3.11
N ASP A 97 -12.68 18.04 3.37
CA ASP A 97 -12.37 19.15 2.47
C ASP A 97 -10.88 19.17 2.11
N ARG A 98 -10.02 19.14 3.13
CA ARG A 98 -8.56 19.13 2.97
C ARG A 98 -8.04 17.83 2.35
N PHE A 99 -8.61 16.68 2.71
CA PHE A 99 -8.29 15.40 2.08
C PHE A 99 -8.58 15.44 0.58
N ALA A 100 -9.75 15.94 0.20
CA ALA A 100 -10.14 16.07 -1.20
C ALA A 100 -9.23 17.03 -1.97
N GLU A 101 -8.80 18.13 -1.35
CA GLU A 101 -7.83 19.06 -1.92
C GLU A 101 -6.46 18.39 -2.15
N LEU A 102 -5.92 17.72 -1.14
CA LEU A 102 -4.60 17.07 -1.18
C LEU A 102 -4.56 15.90 -2.16
N THR A 103 -5.57 15.03 -2.12
CA THR A 103 -5.59 13.78 -2.89
C THR A 103 -6.25 13.94 -4.26
N ARG A 104 -7.01 15.02 -4.46
CA ARG A 104 -7.91 15.27 -5.61
C ARG A 104 -9.05 14.25 -5.70
N ARG A 105 -9.38 13.55 -4.61
CA ARG A 105 -10.45 12.55 -4.53
C ARG A 105 -11.21 12.66 -3.21
N ASP A 106 -12.52 12.51 -3.27
CA ASP A 106 -13.38 12.49 -2.08
C ASP A 106 -13.54 11.05 -1.55
N GLU A 107 -12.43 10.46 -1.10
CA GLU A 107 -12.33 9.04 -0.70
C GLU A 107 -12.02 8.84 0.79
N LEU A 108 -12.05 9.88 1.63
CA LEU A 108 -11.70 9.78 3.05
C LEU A 108 -12.50 8.68 3.77
N ALA A 109 -13.81 8.59 3.51
CA ALA A 109 -14.65 7.55 4.08
C ALA A 109 -14.19 6.14 3.71
N ALA A 110 -13.84 5.92 2.43
CA ALA A 110 -13.32 4.64 1.95
C ALA A 110 -11.96 4.29 2.58
N VAL A 111 -11.11 5.28 2.84
CA VAL A 111 -9.84 5.07 3.55
C VAL A 111 -10.07 4.65 4.99
N LEU A 112 -11.01 5.31 5.70
CA LEU A 112 -11.36 4.96 7.08
C LEU A 112 -11.96 3.55 7.16
N GLU A 113 -12.90 3.22 6.26
CA GLU A 113 -13.43 1.85 6.11
C GLU A 113 -12.33 0.83 5.79
N GLY A 114 -11.34 1.23 4.97
CA GLY A 114 -10.18 0.41 4.65
C GLY A 114 -9.25 0.16 5.85
N ILE A 115 -9.11 1.14 6.75
CA ILE A 115 -8.37 1.00 8.01
C ILE A 115 -9.09 -0.01 8.91
N ASP A 116 -10.40 0.13 9.08
CA ASP A 116 -11.20 -0.81 9.88
C ASP A 116 -11.11 -2.23 9.31
N ALA A 117 -11.27 -2.39 7.99
CA ALA A 117 -11.12 -3.68 7.33
C ALA A 117 -9.72 -4.30 7.52
N ALA A 118 -8.67 -3.48 7.56
CA ALA A 118 -7.32 -3.96 7.84
C ALA A 118 -7.16 -4.44 9.30
N LEU A 119 -7.71 -3.70 10.26
CA LEU A 119 -7.73 -4.10 11.66
C LEU A 119 -8.51 -5.41 11.84
N ASP A 120 -9.70 -5.52 11.24
CA ASP A 120 -10.57 -6.70 11.31
C ASP A 120 -9.96 -7.94 10.64
N ALA A 121 -9.23 -7.75 9.53
CA ALA A 121 -8.47 -8.82 8.90
C ALA A 121 -7.27 -9.27 9.76
N GLY A 122 -6.95 -8.55 10.85
CA GLY A 122 -5.87 -8.90 11.77
C GLY A 122 -4.48 -8.52 11.25
N PHE A 123 -4.38 -7.46 10.44
CA PHE A 123 -3.08 -6.84 10.16
C PHE A 123 -2.48 -6.29 11.45
N SER A 124 -1.19 -6.53 11.67
CA SER A 124 -0.51 -5.98 12.83
C SER A 124 0.99 -5.78 12.56
N PRO A 125 1.51 -4.54 12.72
CA PRO A 125 0.77 -3.31 12.98
C PRO A 125 0.01 -2.78 11.74
N VAL A 126 -1.04 -2.00 11.98
CA VAL A 126 -1.57 -1.03 11.01
C VAL A 126 -0.97 0.33 11.38
N LYS A 127 -0.18 0.93 10.49
CA LYS A 127 0.48 2.22 10.72
C LYS A 127 -0.13 3.29 9.84
N LEU A 128 -0.24 4.50 10.37
CA LEU A 128 -0.56 5.69 9.59
C LEU A 128 0.71 6.51 9.35
N ASN A 129 0.90 6.98 8.12
CA ASN A 129 1.93 7.93 7.76
C ASN A 129 1.26 9.25 7.35
N VAL A 130 1.77 10.35 7.89
CA VAL A 130 1.27 11.71 7.62
C VAL A 130 2.47 12.57 7.22
N VAL A 131 2.41 13.22 6.07
CA VAL A 131 3.35 14.29 5.71
C VAL A 131 2.83 15.59 6.31
N CYS A 132 3.47 16.07 7.37
CA CYS A 132 3.13 17.33 8.00
C CYS A 132 3.65 18.51 7.17
N MET A 133 2.75 19.39 6.76
CA MET A 133 2.96 20.53 5.88
C MET A 133 2.49 21.81 6.59
N GLN A 134 3.41 22.75 6.76
CA GLN A 134 3.15 24.01 7.45
C GLN A 134 2.05 24.81 6.74
N GLY A 135 1.05 25.27 7.51
CA GLY A 135 -0.10 26.01 7.01
C GLY A 135 -1.09 25.18 6.19
N VAL A 136 -0.94 23.85 6.15
CA VAL A 136 -1.80 22.95 5.38
C VAL A 136 -2.51 21.97 6.30
N ASN A 137 -1.77 21.12 7.01
CA ASN A 137 -2.31 20.09 7.92
C ASN A 137 -1.55 20.03 9.26
N ASP A 138 -0.68 21.00 9.53
CA ASP A 138 0.07 21.11 10.78
C ASP A 138 -0.84 21.37 12.00
N ASP A 139 -2.06 21.86 11.78
CA ASP A 139 -3.11 21.98 12.79
C ASP A 139 -3.74 20.63 13.23
N GLU A 140 -3.46 19.53 12.52
CA GLU A 140 -3.99 18.19 12.87
C GLU A 140 -3.04 17.38 13.76
N VAL A 141 -1.83 17.86 14.01
CA VAL A 141 -0.84 17.20 14.87
C VAL A 141 -1.05 17.66 16.32
N VAL A 142 -1.16 16.70 17.26
CA VAL A 142 -1.32 16.93 18.71
C VAL A 142 -0.06 16.59 19.47
#